data_AF-A0AA86LXK8-F1
#
_entry.id   AF-A0AA86LXK8-F1
#
_cell.length_a   1.000
_cell.length_b   1.000
_cell.length_c   1.000
_cell.angle_alpha   90.00
_cell.angle_beta   90.00
_cell.angle_gamma   90.00
#
_symmetry.space_group_name_H-M   'P 1'
#
loop_
_entity.id
_entity.type
_entity.pdbx_description
1 polymer ?
#
loop_
_entity_poly.entity_id
_entity_poly.type
_entity_poly.pdbx_seq_one_letter_code
_entity_poly.pdbx_strand_id
1 'polypeptide(L)'
;MYENYLSIGQELALIKEELQDRLVRYATEQSGYIDEKERYVIEMIKADLKDVEHALAKLDVGAFGIDELTGELMSIHKLKVMPTARTNEDLFVLW
;
A
#
# COMPACT_ATOMS: atom_id res chain seq x y z
N MET A 1 7.07 11.33 -17.00
CA MET A 1 5.76 11.04 -16.36
C MET A 1 5.61 9.55 -16.12
N TYR A 2 5.70 8.71 -17.17
CA TYR A 2 5.70 7.24 -17.05
C TYR A 2 6.81 6.67 -16.14
N GLU A 3 8.03 7.21 -16.18
CA GLU A 3 9.14 6.72 -15.35
C GLU A 3 8.88 6.83 -13.85
N ASN A 4 8.16 7.88 -13.41
CA ASN A 4 7.82 8.06 -11.99
C ASN A 4 6.80 7.01 -11.50
N TYR A 5 5.82 6.67 -12.35
CA TYR A 5 4.84 5.65 -12.01
C TYR A 5 5.45 4.24 -12.06
N LEU A 6 6.41 4.02 -12.95
CA LEU A 6 7.16 2.77 -13.03
C LEU A 6 7.96 2.53 -11.74
N SER A 7 8.68 3.55 -11.25
CA SER A 7 9.47 3.41 -10.01
C SER A 7 8.58 3.14 -8.80
N ILE A 8 7.46 3.86 -8.69
CA ILE A 8 6.47 3.63 -7.62
C ILE A 8 5.90 2.20 -7.69
N GLY A 9 5.55 1.72 -8.89
CA GLY A 9 5.05 0.36 -9.08
C GLY A 9 6.06 -0.71 -8.67
N GLN A 10 7.35 -0.52 -8.99
CA GLN A 10 8.42 -1.43 -8.57
C GLN A 10 8.57 -1.47 -7.04
N GLU A 11 8.54 -0.31 -6.39
CA GLU A 11 8.60 -0.22 -4.92
C GLU A 11 7.40 -0.90 -4.26
N LEU A 12 6.18 -0.62 -4.75
CA LEU A 12 4.95 -1.25 -4.26
C LEU A 12 4.99 -2.79 -4.43
N ALA A 13 5.53 -3.30 -5.53
CA ALA A 13 5.66 -4.74 -5.75
C ALA A 13 6.61 -5.41 -4.74
N LEU A 14 7.74 -4.75 -4.41
CA LEU A 14 8.67 -5.24 -3.39
C LEU A 14 8.03 -5.22 -2.00
N ILE A 15 7.29 -4.15 -1.66
CA ILE A 15 6.57 -4.05 -0.39
C ILE A 15 5.50 -5.13 -0.29
N LYS A 16 4.76 -5.39 -1.38
CA LYS A 16 3.77 -6.47 -1.42
C LYS A 16 4.39 -7.82 -1.08
N GLU A 17 5.53 -8.15 -1.69
CA GLU A 17 6.24 -9.41 -1.45
C GLU A 17 6.70 -9.51 0.02
N GLU A 18 7.25 -8.44 0.58
CA GLU A 18 7.68 -8.38 1.98
C GLU A 18 6.52 -8.59 2.97
N LEU A 19 5.38 -7.94 2.75
CA LEU A 19 4.20 -8.05 3.60
C LEU A 19 3.59 -9.46 3.51
N GLN A 20 3.55 -10.04 2.31
CA GLN A 20 3.09 -11.41 2.11
C GLN A 20 4.00 -12.42 2.81
N ASP A 21 5.32 -12.27 2.69
CA ASP A 21 6.28 -13.14 3.37
C ASP A 21 6.13 -13.04 4.91
N ARG A 22 5.94 -11.84 5.44
CA ARG A 22 5.67 -11.64 6.87
C ARG A 22 4.42 -12.35 7.33
N LEU A 23 3.32 -12.28 6.57
CA LEU A 23 2.09 -13.00 6.90
C LEU A 23 2.28 -14.52 6.88
N VAL A 24 3.06 -15.04 5.92
CA VAL A 24 3.39 -16.47 5.86
C VAL A 24 4.23 -16.91 7.06
N ARG A 25 5.20 -16.09 7.49
CA ARG A 25 5.99 -16.37 8.70
C ARG A 25 5.10 -16.45 9.93
N TYR A 26 4.20 -15.48 10.13
CA TYR A 26 3.22 -15.57 11.21
C TYR A 26 2.39 -16.85 11.08
N ALA A 27 1.86 -17.19 9.92
CA ALA A 27 1.06 -18.40 9.74
C ALA A 27 1.85 -19.70 10.05
N THR A 28 3.16 -19.73 9.80
CA THR A 28 4.00 -20.93 9.92
C THR A 28 4.61 -21.08 11.31
N GLU A 29 5.01 -19.98 11.95
CA GLU A 29 5.66 -19.96 13.26
C GLU A 29 4.65 -20.06 14.41
N GLN A 30 3.38 -19.76 14.15
CA GLN A 30 2.32 -19.74 15.16
C GLN A 30 1.67 -21.12 15.34
N SER A 31 2.32 -22.00 16.11
CA SER A 31 1.76 -23.30 16.55
C SER A 31 0.98 -23.21 17.89
N GLY A 32 0.76 -21.99 18.42
CA GLY A 32 0.21 -21.75 19.76
C GLY A 32 -0.86 -20.64 19.84
N TYR A 33 -1.15 -20.19 21.07
CA TYR A 33 -2.08 -19.08 21.34
C TYR A 33 -1.50 -17.75 20.85
N ILE A 34 -2.26 -17.04 20.03
CA ILE A 34 -1.95 -15.69 19.55
C ILE A 34 -2.43 -14.69 20.59
N ASP A 35 -1.54 -13.87 21.14
CA ASP A 35 -1.96 -12.80 22.04
C ASP A 35 -2.61 -11.63 21.27
N GLU A 36 -3.26 -10.71 21.99
CA GLU A 36 -3.97 -9.59 21.37
C GLU A 36 -3.04 -8.65 20.59
N LYS A 37 -1.78 -8.54 21.02
CA LYS A 37 -0.78 -7.67 20.39
C LYS A 37 -0.33 -8.25 19.06
N GLU A 38 -0.04 -9.55 19.01
CA GLU A 38 0.31 -10.25 17.77
C GLU A 38 -0.85 -10.21 16.77
N ARG A 39 -2.08 -10.43 17.24
CA ARG A 39 -3.28 -10.28 16.40
C ARG A 39 -3.39 -8.88 15.81
N TYR A 40 -3.17 -7.84 16.61
CA TYR A 40 -3.19 -6.45 16.14
C TYR A 40 -2.13 -6.20 15.05
N VAL A 41 -0.91 -6.73 15.23
CA VAL A 41 0.16 -6.61 14.22
C VAL A 41 -0.22 -7.32 12.92
N ILE A 42 -0.79 -8.52 12.99
CA ILE A 42 -1.25 -9.26 11.80
C ILE A 42 -2.32 -8.46 11.05
N GLU A 43 -3.29 -7.88 11.75
CA GLU A 43 -4.35 -7.07 11.13
C GLU A 43 -3.80 -5.78 10.51
N MET A 44 -2.81 -5.12 11.12
CA MET A 44 -2.11 -3.99 10.50
C MET A 44 -1.41 -4.41 9.21
N ILE A 45 -0.67 -5.52 9.22
CA ILE A 45 0.04 -6.01 8.02
C ILE A 45 -0.95 -6.31 6.89
N LYS A 46 -2.11 -6.90 7.21
CA LYS A 46 -3.17 -7.14 6.23
C LYS A 46 -3.76 -5.84 5.67
N ALA A 47 -3.94 -4.83 6.51
CA ALA A 47 -4.43 -3.52 6.08
C ALA A 47 -3.43 -2.86 5.12
N ASP A 48 -2.15 -2.83 5.49
CA ASP A 48 -1.07 -2.29 4.65
C ASP A 48 -0.98 -3.05 3.31
N LEU A 49 -1.08 -4.39 3.34
CA LEU A 49 -1.05 -5.21 2.14
C LEU A 49 -2.23 -4.89 1.22
N LYS A 50 -3.43 -4.73 1.78
CA LYS A 50 -4.62 -4.35 1.01
C LYS A 50 -4.46 -3.00 0.33
N ASP A 51 -3.86 -2.03 1.01
CA ASP A 51 -3.61 -0.70 0.44
C ASP A 51 -2.57 -0.75 -0.68
N VAL A 52 -1.51 -1.55 -0.53
CA VAL A 52 -0.50 -1.78 -1.57
C VAL A 52 -1.08 -2.50 -2.78
N GLU A 53 -1.88 -3.55 -2.58
CA GLU A 53 -2.55 -4.28 -3.67
C GLU A 53 -3.52 -3.40 -4.44
N HIS A 54 -4.25 -2.53 -3.74
CA HIS A 54 -5.14 -1.55 -4.35
C HIS A 54 -4.37 -0.53 -5.20
N ALA A 55 -3.26 0.00 -4.69
CA ALA A 55 -2.37 0.89 -5.42
C ALA A 55 -1.81 0.24 -6.70
N LEU A 56 -1.37 -1.01 -6.62
CA LEU A 56 -0.91 -1.79 -7.78
C LEU A 56 -2.04 -2.03 -8.80
N ALA A 57 -3.24 -2.38 -8.35
CA ALA A 57 -4.38 -2.56 -9.25
C ALA A 57 -4.73 -1.26 -10.01
N LYS A 58 -4.62 -0.10 -9.36
CA LYS A 58 -4.78 1.20 -10.02
C LYS A 58 -3.70 1.44 -11.08
N LEU A 59 -2.46 0.99 -10.86
CA LEU A 59 -1.41 1.08 -11.88
C LEU A 59 -1.75 0.21 -13.10
N ASP A 60 -2.22 -1.02 -12.88
CA ASP A 60 -2.56 -1.96 -13.95
C ASP A 60 -3.67 -1.45 -14.87
N VAL A 61 -4.69 -0.79 -14.31
CA VAL A 61 -5.81 -0.23 -15.08
C VAL A 61 -5.59 1.22 -15.53
N GLY A 62 -4.43 1.82 -15.20
CA GLY A 62 -4.11 3.21 -15.57
C GLY A 62 -4.84 4.29 -14.76
N ALA A 63 -5.39 3.94 -13.59
CA ALA A 63 -6.10 4.86 -12.69
C ALA A 63 -5.24 5.38 -11.52
N PHE A 64 -3.95 5.04 -11.47
CA PHE A 64 -3.06 5.46 -10.39
C PHE A 64 -2.83 6.98 -10.39
N GLY A 65 -2.87 7.57 -9.20
CA GLY A 65 -2.79 9.03 -9.02
C GLY A 65 -4.07 9.78 -9.37
N ILE A 66 -5.19 9.08 -9.58
CA ILE A 66 -6.54 9.68 -9.63
C ILE A 66 -7.18 9.54 -8.25
N ASP A 67 -7.66 10.65 -7.72
CA ASP A 67 -8.42 10.74 -6.48
C ASP A 67 -9.73 9.95 -6.60
N GLU A 68 -9.97 9.03 -5.67
CA GLU A 68 -11.13 8.14 -5.71
C GLU A 68 -12.46 8.81 -5.39
N LEU A 69 -12.45 9.98 -4.76
CA LEU A 69 -13.64 10.74 -4.40
C LEU A 69 -13.97 11.79 -5.46
N THR A 70 -12.96 12.51 -5.95
CA THR A 70 -13.16 13.67 -6.83
C THR A 70 -12.87 13.37 -8.30
N GLY A 71 -12.10 12.32 -8.60
CA GLY A 71 -11.59 12.06 -9.94
C GLY A 71 -10.45 13.00 -10.37
N GLU A 72 -9.96 13.86 -9.49
CA GLU A 72 -8.87 14.80 -9.78
C GLU A 72 -7.50 14.11 -9.75
N LEU A 73 -6.50 14.71 -10.41
CA LEU A 73 -5.14 14.22 -10.36
C LEU A 73 -4.47 14.58 -9.04
N MET A 74 -3.89 13.58 -8.38
CA MET A 74 -3.09 13.71 -7.19
C MET A 74 -1.64 14.11 -7.54
N SER A 75 -0.99 14.83 -6.63
CA SER A 75 0.40 15.27 -6.84
C SER A 75 1.36 14.08 -6.87
N ILE A 76 2.03 13.89 -8.01
CA ILE A 76 3.05 12.84 -8.17
C ILE A 76 4.20 12.96 -7.16
N HIS A 77 4.58 14.18 -6.77
CA HIS A 77 5.64 14.39 -5.78
C HIS A 77 5.23 13.86 -4.40
N LYS A 78 3.95 14.00 -4.04
CA LYS A 78 3.42 13.48 -2.78
C LYS A 78 3.16 11.97 -2.85
N LEU A 79 2.74 11.45 -4.00
CA LEU A 79 2.59 10.00 -4.24
C LEU A 79 3.92 9.24 -4.16
N LYS A 80 5.06 9.87 -4.46
CA LYS A 80 6.38 9.28 -4.20
C LYS A 80 6.66 9.08 -2.71
N VAL A 81 6.02 9.85 -1.84
CA VAL A 81 6.17 9.73 -0.38
C VAL A 81 5.12 8.79 0.21
N MET A 82 3.88 8.86 -0.29
CA MET A 82 2.76 8.02 0.14
C MET A 82 2.03 7.42 -1.08
N PRO A 83 2.56 6.33 -1.67
CA PRO A 83 2.03 5.75 -2.90
C PRO A 83 0.69 5.02 -2.72
N THR A 84 0.29 4.74 -1.49
CA THR A 84 -0.99 4.11 -1.13
C THR A 84 -2.13 5.10 -0.91
N ALA A 85 -1.86 6.41 -1.03
CA ALA A 85 -2.89 7.44 -0.91
C ALA A 85 -4.00 7.25 -1.94
N ARG A 86 -5.25 7.35 -1.49
CA ARG A 86 -6.45 7.16 -2.32
C ARG A 86 -7.07 8.49 -2.75
N THR A 87 -6.84 9.53 -1.95
CA THR A 87 -7.41 10.87 -2.10
C THR A 87 -6.38 11.95 -1.82
N ASN A 88 -6.66 13.17 -2.28
CA ASN A 88 -5.84 14.35 -1.96
C ASN A 88 -5.84 14.71 -0.47
N GLU A 89 -6.88 14.29 0.28
CA GLU A 89 -6.93 14.47 1.74
C GLU A 89 -5.83 13.64 2.43
N ASP A 90 -5.57 12.42 1.96
CA ASP A 90 -4.49 11.56 2.46
C ASP A 90 -3.11 12.24 2.27
N LEU A 91 -2.97 13.03 1.21
CA LEU A 91 -1.74 13.74 0.87
C LEU A 91 -1.59 15.11 1.55
N PHE A 92 -2.64 15.61 2.21
CA PHE A 92 -2.65 16.95 2.79
C PHE A 92 -1.72 17.07 4.00
N VAL A 93 -1.39 15.96 4.65
CA VAL A 93 -0.46 15.89 5.79
C VAL A 93 1.02 15.94 5.41
N LEU A 94 1.35 15.84 4.12
CA LEU A 94 2.72 15.91 3.61
C LEU A 94 3.00 17.35 3.13
N TRP A 95 3.76 18.11 3.94
CA TRP A 95 4.16 19.50 3.68
C TRP A 95 5.62 19.62 3.26
#